data_AF-A0A239UE45-F1
#
_entry.id   AF-A0A239UE45-F1
#
_cell.length_a   1.000
_cell.length_b   1.000
_cell.length_c   1.000
_cell.angle_alpha   90.00
_cell.angle_beta   90.00
_cell.angle_gamma   90.00
#
_symmetry.space_group_name_H-M   'P 1'
#
loop_
_entity.id
_entity.type
_entity.pdbx_description
1 polymer ?
#
loop_
_entity_poly.entity_id
_entity_poly.type
_entity_poly.pdbx_seq_one_letter_code
_entity_poly.pdbx_strand_id
1 'polypeptide(L)'
;MNPDEKARQRIKFERNFVVLPYIIFAIIVFIFTTIVSQPTVVLTLFGIFLIYNAVLLFVAFIKHYHRTMILLLILTVFVGLIFGISATAHFSARYN
;
A
#
# COMPACT_ATOMS: atom_id res chain seq x y z
N MET A 1 -14.71 29.07 -5.46
CA MET A 1 -14.58 27.59 -5.48
C MET A 1 -15.42 27.04 -4.34
N ASN A 2 -16.54 26.38 -4.64
CA ASN A 2 -17.50 25.96 -3.61
C ASN A 2 -16.88 24.91 -2.67
N PRO A 3 -17.14 24.98 -1.35
CA PRO A 3 -16.62 24.01 -0.37
C PRO A 3 -17.01 22.56 -0.71
N ASP A 4 -18.19 22.36 -1.30
CA ASP A 4 -18.69 21.04 -1.73
C ASP A 4 -17.87 20.43 -2.88
N GLU A 5 -17.28 21.26 -3.71
CA GLU A 5 -16.50 20.86 -4.89
C GLU A 5 -15.10 20.38 -4.48
N LYS A 6 -14.50 21.05 -3.49
CA LYS A 6 -13.25 20.61 -2.85
C LYS A 6 -13.45 19.27 -2.10
N ALA A 7 -14.59 19.08 -1.45
CA ALA A 7 -14.93 17.83 -0.78
C ALA A 7 -15.09 16.67 -1.78
N ARG A 8 -15.81 16.89 -2.91
CA ARG A 8 -15.95 15.89 -3.97
C ARG A 8 -14.62 15.50 -4.62
N GLN A 9 -13.72 16.46 -4.85
CA GLN A 9 -12.39 16.18 -5.41
C GLN A 9 -11.53 15.33 -4.46
N ARG A 10 -11.58 15.59 -3.14
CA ARG A 10 -10.91 14.75 -2.14
C ARG A 10 -11.45 13.32 -2.13
N ILE A 11 -12.77 13.14 -2.16
CA ILE A 11 -13.40 11.81 -2.16
C ILE A 11 -13.06 11.03 -3.45
N LYS A 12 -13.08 11.70 -4.61
CA LYS A 12 -12.64 11.10 -5.87
C LYS A 12 -11.17 10.69 -5.83
N PHE A 13 -10.32 11.53 -5.24
CA PHE A 13 -8.90 11.23 -5.08
C PHE A 13 -8.67 10.03 -4.17
N GLU A 14 -9.30 9.99 -2.99
CA GLU A 14 -9.20 8.85 -2.06
C GLU A 14 -9.69 7.54 -2.71
N ARG A 15 -10.83 7.57 -3.39
CA ARG A 15 -11.37 6.35 -4.01
C ARG A 15 -10.49 5.86 -5.17
N ASN A 16 -9.97 6.76 -5.99
CA ASN A 16 -9.23 6.38 -7.20
C ASN A 16 -7.75 6.08 -6.94
N PHE A 17 -7.10 6.82 -6.04
CA PHE A 17 -5.67 6.70 -5.76
C PHE A 17 -5.34 5.89 -4.51
N VAL A 18 -6.31 5.63 -3.64
CA VAL A 18 -6.11 4.78 -2.45
C VAL A 18 -6.95 3.51 -2.58
N VAL A 19 -8.27 3.59 -2.61
CA VAL A 19 -9.11 2.37 -2.54
C VAL A 19 -8.87 1.43 -3.73
N LEU A 20 -8.93 1.95 -4.96
CA LEU A 20 -8.82 1.16 -6.18
C LEU A 20 -7.46 0.41 -6.32
N PRO A 21 -6.28 1.07 -6.18
CA PRO A 21 -5.00 0.37 -6.27
C PRO A 21 -4.77 -0.63 -5.13
N TYR A 22 -5.34 -0.41 -3.94
CA TYR A 22 -5.22 -1.36 -2.83
C TYR A 22 -6.05 -2.62 -3.06
N ILE A 23 -7.25 -2.47 -3.61
CA ILE A 23 -8.08 -3.62 -4.00
C ILE A 23 -7.36 -4.43 -5.10
N ILE A 24 -6.82 -3.75 -6.11
CA ILE A 24 -6.02 -4.41 -7.15
C ILE A 24 -4.84 -5.16 -6.54
N PHE A 25 -4.09 -4.51 -5.64
CA PHE A 25 -2.96 -5.13 -4.96
C PHE A 25 -3.38 -6.37 -4.15
N ALA A 26 -4.47 -6.29 -3.40
CA ALA A 26 -4.99 -7.42 -2.63
C ALA A 26 -5.36 -8.62 -3.54
N ILE A 27 -6.00 -8.36 -4.68
CA ILE A 27 -6.32 -9.40 -5.67
C ILE A 27 -5.04 -10.02 -6.24
N ILE A 28 -4.05 -9.19 -6.60
CA ILE A 28 -2.75 -9.67 -7.10
C ILE A 28 -2.09 -10.56 -6.06
N VAL A 29 -1.93 -10.08 -4.83
CA VAL A 29 -1.31 -10.86 -3.74
C VAL A 29 -2.05 -12.18 -3.55
N PHE A 30 -3.39 -12.16 -3.49
CA PHE A 30 -4.21 -13.37 -3.32
C PHE A 30 -3.99 -14.41 -4.43
N ILE A 31 -3.92 -13.96 -5.69
CA ILE A 31 -3.67 -14.83 -6.85
C ILE A 31 -2.26 -15.43 -6.75
N PHE A 32 -1.25 -14.61 -6.48
CA PHE A 32 0.14 -15.06 -6.41
C PHE A 32 0.41 -15.98 -5.21
N THR A 33 -0.23 -15.71 -4.06
CA THR A 33 -0.15 -16.60 -2.90
C THR A 33 -0.80 -17.94 -3.18
N THR A 34 -1.93 -17.96 -3.89
CA THR A 34 -2.69 -19.21 -4.16
C THR A 34 -2.06 -20.06 -5.27
N ILE A 35 -1.62 -19.43 -6.38
CA ILE A 35 -1.12 -20.16 -7.55
C ILE A 35 0.37 -20.48 -7.42
N VAL A 36 1.19 -19.47 -7.11
CA VAL A 36 2.65 -19.61 -7.17
C VAL A 36 3.20 -20.11 -5.84
N SER A 37 2.59 -19.74 -4.71
CA SER A 37 2.99 -20.13 -3.35
C SER A 37 4.48 -19.92 -3.02
N GLN A 38 5.20 -19.11 -3.81
CA GLN A 38 6.61 -18.78 -3.56
C GLN A 38 6.70 -17.55 -2.66
N PRO A 39 7.30 -17.65 -1.46
CA PRO A 39 7.36 -16.52 -0.53
C PRO A 39 8.19 -15.35 -1.09
N THR A 40 9.15 -15.62 -1.97
CA THR A 40 9.95 -14.59 -2.67
C THR A 40 9.08 -13.65 -3.52
N VAL A 41 8.03 -14.18 -4.16
CA VAL A 41 7.12 -13.38 -5.01
C VAL A 41 6.28 -12.45 -4.13
N VAL A 42 5.75 -12.99 -3.03
CA VAL A 42 4.98 -12.22 -2.05
C VAL A 42 5.82 -11.10 -1.45
N LEU A 43 7.05 -11.39 -1.06
CA LEU A 43 7.99 -10.40 -0.53
C LEU A 43 8.26 -9.26 -1.54
N THR A 44 8.49 -9.61 -2.80
CA THR A 44 8.73 -8.64 -3.87
C THR A 44 7.51 -7.74 -4.11
N LEU A 45 6.31 -8.33 -4.14
CA LEU A 45 5.05 -7.58 -4.28
C LEU A 45 4.85 -6.59 -3.13
N PHE A 46 5.06 -7.01 -1.88
CA PHE A 46 4.99 -6.12 -0.72
C PHE A 46 6.04 -5.01 -0.78
N GLY A 47 7.26 -5.30 -1.24
CA GLY A 47 8.30 -4.29 -1.43
C GLY A 47 7.91 -3.22 -2.46
N ILE A 48 7.41 -3.63 -3.63
CA ILE A 48 6.92 -2.69 -4.67
C ILE A 48 5.76 -1.85 -4.11
N PHE A 49 4.86 -2.49 -3.38
CA PHE A 49 3.71 -1.80 -2.79
C PHE A 49 4.10 -0.80 -1.71
N LEU A 50 5.13 -1.10 -0.92
CA LEU A 50 5.69 -0.19 0.07
C LEU A 50 6.25 1.08 -0.59
N ILE A 51 6.97 0.92 -1.70
CA ILE A 51 7.50 2.07 -2.48
C ILE A 51 6.33 2.91 -3.02
N TYR A 52 5.31 2.26 -3.59
CA TYR A 52 4.11 2.95 -4.08
C TYR A 52 3.39 3.74 -2.97
N ASN A 53 3.22 3.12 -1.80
CA ASN A 53 2.67 3.74 -0.59
C ASN A 53 3.47 4.98 -0.18
N ALA A 54 4.81 4.87 -0.15
CA ALA A 54 5.70 5.97 0.23
C ALA A 54 5.61 7.15 -0.74
N VAL A 55 5.57 6.89 -2.05
CA VAL A 55 5.40 7.94 -3.08
C VAL A 55 4.04 8.63 -2.94
N LEU A 56 2.96 7.87 -2.74
CA LEU A 56 1.63 8.44 -2.50
C LEU A 56 1.58 9.28 -1.21
N LEU A 57 2.21 8.79 -0.14
CA LEU A 57 2.31 9.51 1.13
C LEU A 57 3.03 10.85 0.93
N PHE A 58 4.13 10.86 0.17
CA PHE A 58 4.87 12.08 -0.17
C PHE A 58 4.03 13.07 -1.00
N VAL A 59 3.28 12.58 -1.98
CA VAL A 59 2.36 13.42 -2.77
C VAL A 59 1.23 13.98 -1.88
N ALA A 60 0.66 13.17 -0.99
CA ALA A 60 -0.38 13.59 -0.06
C ALA A 60 0.14 14.61 0.97
N PHE A 61 1.41 14.49 1.37
CA PHE A 61 2.12 15.44 2.22
C PHE A 61 2.27 16.80 1.53
N ILE A 62 2.79 16.84 0.30
CA ILE A 62 2.93 18.07 -0.49
C ILE A 62 1.57 18.77 -0.71
N LYS A 63 0.52 17.99 -0.98
CA LYS A 63 -0.83 18.54 -1.20
C LYS A 63 -1.60 18.89 0.08
N HIS A 64 -0.98 18.76 1.26
CA HIS A 64 -1.62 19.00 2.57
C HIS A 64 -2.99 18.31 2.73
N TYR A 65 -3.11 17.09 2.21
CA TYR A 65 -4.32 16.29 2.41
C TYR A 65 -4.29 15.59 3.77
N HIS A 66 -4.40 16.34 4.87
CA HIS A 66 -4.24 15.83 6.25
C HIS A 66 -4.92 14.48 6.53
N ARG A 67 -6.18 14.30 6.13
CA ARG A 67 -6.94 13.05 6.36
C ARG A 67 -6.38 11.87 5.55
N THR A 68 -6.16 12.07 4.25
CA THR A 68 -5.60 11.07 3.33
C THR A 68 -4.14 10.74 3.68
N MET A 69 -3.37 11.73 4.14
CA MET A 69 -2.00 11.59 4.59
C MET A 69 -1.90 10.70 5.83
N ILE A 70 -2.77 10.90 6.84
CA ILE A 70 -2.81 10.04 8.04
C ILE A 70 -3.17 8.60 7.65
N LEU A 71 -4.17 8.42 6.76
CA LEU A 71 -4.54 7.09 6.26
C LEU A 71 -3.37 6.40 5.54
N LEU A 72 -2.70 7.10 4.62
CA LEU A 72 -1.52 6.57 3.92
C LEU A 72 -0.35 6.29 4.86
N LEU A 73 -0.16 7.11 5.91
CA LEU A 73 0.89 6.90 6.91
C LEU A 73 0.65 5.60 7.68
N ILE A 74 -0.56 5.43 8.24
CA ILE A 74 -0.96 4.22 8.96
C ILE A 74 -0.76 3.00 8.07
N LEU A 75 -1.20 3.11 6.82
CA LEU A 75 -1.17 2.03 5.85
C LEU A 75 0.27 1.67 5.43
N THR A 76 1.14 2.67 5.27
CA THR A 76 2.58 2.47 5.04
C THR A 76 3.23 1.71 6.21
N VAL A 77 2.88 2.06 7.45
CA VAL A 77 3.38 1.34 8.64
C VAL A 77 2.91 -0.11 8.64
N PHE A 78 1.63 -0.38 8.38
CA PHE A 78 1.11 -1.76 8.28
C PHE A 78 1.80 -2.57 7.17
N VAL A 79 1.97 -2.00 5.98
CA VAL A 79 2.67 -2.66 4.86
C VAL A 79 4.13 -2.92 5.23
N GLY A 80 4.80 -1.95 5.87
CA GLY A 80 6.18 -2.09 6.33
C GLY A 80 6.35 -3.20 7.37
N LEU A 81 5.42 -3.32 8.32
CA LEU A 81 5.41 -4.41 9.30
C LEU A 81 5.24 -5.78 8.64
N ILE A 82 4.27 -5.92 7.73
CA ILE A 82 4.04 -7.19 7.01
C ILE A 82 5.25 -7.56 6.16
N PHE A 83 5.85 -6.58 5.47
CA PHE A 83 7.07 -6.78 4.70
C PHE A 83 8.23 -7.25 5.61
N GLY A 84 8.46 -6.60 6.75
CA GLY A 84 9.51 -6.97 7.70
C GLY A 84 9.35 -8.38 8.26
N ILE A 85 8.12 -8.75 8.66
CA ILE A 85 7.81 -10.11 9.13
C ILE A 85 8.06 -11.13 8.01
N SER A 86 7.56 -10.85 6.80
CA SER A 86 7.70 -11.74 5.64
C SER A 86 9.16 -11.91 5.21
N ALA A 87 9.94 -10.83 5.26
CA ALA A 87 11.38 -10.85 4.99
C ALA A 87 12.10 -11.74 6.00
N THR A 88 11.85 -11.53 7.28
CA THR A 88 12.48 -12.30 8.37
C THR A 88 12.14 -13.79 8.25
N ALA A 89 10.88 -14.13 7.95
CA ALA A 89 10.46 -15.51 7.73
C ALA A 89 11.16 -16.15 6.52
N HIS A 90 11.29 -15.42 5.41
CA HIS A 90 11.98 -15.90 4.20
C HIS A 90 13.47 -16.15 4.42
N PHE A 91 14.17 -15.22 5.09
CA PHE A 91 15.58 -15.40 5.41
C PHE A 91 15.79 -16.54 6.42
N SER A 92 14.98 -16.61 7.47
CA SER A 92 15.06 -17.69 8.47
C SER A 92 14.86 -19.08 7.84
N ALA A 93 13.87 -19.23 6.95
CA ALA A 93 13.62 -20.48 6.25
C ALA A 93 14.71 -20.89 5.23
N ARG A 94 15.63 -19.98 4.88
CA ARG A 94 16.73 -20.25 3.94
C ARG A 94 18.02 -20.71 4.64
N TYR A 95 18.13 -20.52 5.96
CA TYR A 95 19.28 -20.90 6.78
C TYR A 95 19.04 -22.12 7.69
N ASN A 96 17.84 -22.69 7.65
CA ASN A 96 17.48 -23.98 8.26
C ASN A 96 17.31 -25.06 7.17
#